data_AF-A0A0F8ZKP1-F1
#
_entry.id   AF-A0A0F8ZKP1-F1
#
_cell.length_a   1.000
_cell.length_b   1.000
_cell.length_c   1.000
_cell.angle_alpha   90.00
_cell.angle_beta   90.00
_cell.angle_gamma   90.00
#
_symmetry.space_group_name_H-M   'P 1'
#
loop_
_entity.id
_entity.type
_entity.pdbx_description
1 polymer ?
#
loop_
_entity_poly.entity_id
_entity_poly.type
_entity_poly.pdbx_seq_one_letter_code
_entity_poly.pdbx_strand_id
1 'polypeptide(L)'
;ENTPGVVRLIEKIDRERMAIGQKLGLKQNTLEEEIRMVNWNPNGEDYVLPLYDAIHTHFLEVCEGPFTLEARHLTEDIPYGLVTFSSLGKMLGVPTPVVDSVITLVEGLLNRDFRSMGRTVESLGIDPGWSLEQLKRYLQEGDHE
;
A
#
# COMPACT_ATOMS: atom_id res chain seq x y z
N GLU A 1 -7.83 20.04 -0.27
CA GLU A 1 -8.75 18.90 -0.48
C GLU A 1 -8.31 18.06 -1.68
N ASN A 2 -8.41 16.75 -1.57
CA ASN A 2 -8.12 15.81 -2.65
C ASN A 2 -9.29 15.78 -3.63
N THR A 3 -9.02 15.92 -4.93
CA THR A 3 -10.11 15.83 -5.91
C THR A 3 -10.72 14.43 -5.95
N PRO A 4 -11.99 14.27 -6.38
CA PRO A 4 -12.61 12.96 -6.54
C PRO A 4 -11.80 11.98 -7.42
N GLY A 5 -11.05 12.50 -8.39
CA GLY A 5 -10.16 11.69 -9.23
C GLY A 5 -8.99 11.08 -8.47
N VAL A 6 -8.36 11.88 -7.59
CA VAL A 6 -7.26 11.41 -6.74
C VAL A 6 -7.77 10.37 -5.74
N VAL A 7 -8.93 10.61 -5.12
CA VAL A 7 -9.51 9.64 -4.16
C VAL A 7 -9.82 8.30 -4.83
N ARG A 8 -10.32 8.28 -6.07
CA ARG A 8 -10.51 7.02 -6.82
C ARG A 8 -9.20 6.26 -7.05
N LEU A 9 -8.07 6.97 -7.21
CA LEU A 9 -6.76 6.33 -7.36
C LEU A 9 -6.30 5.74 -6.02
N ILE A 10 -6.44 6.49 -4.92
CA ILE A 10 -6.16 6.02 -3.56
C ILE A 10 -6.97 4.76 -3.24
N GLU A 11 -8.27 4.78 -3.53
CA GLU A 11 -9.14 3.63 -3.34
C GLU A 11 -8.65 2.40 -4.12
N LYS A 12 -8.25 2.57 -5.38
CA LYS A 12 -7.76 1.45 -6.20
C LYS A 12 -6.49 0.82 -5.65
N ILE A 13 -5.54 1.65 -5.18
CA ILE A 13 -4.32 1.17 -4.52
C ILE A 13 -4.70 0.39 -3.25
N ASP A 14 -5.64 0.90 -2.46
CA ASP A 14 -6.14 0.19 -1.28
C ASP A 14 -6.78 -1.16 -1.66
N ARG A 15 -7.57 -1.23 -2.73
CA ARG A 15 -8.18 -2.49 -3.17
C ARG A 15 -7.14 -3.52 -3.62
N GLU A 16 -6.05 -3.09 -4.25
CA GLU A 16 -4.92 -3.98 -4.57
C GLU A 16 -4.25 -4.53 -3.30
N ARG A 17 -4.02 -3.67 -2.29
CA ARG A 17 -3.51 -4.09 -0.97
C ARG A 17 -4.45 -5.09 -0.30
N MET A 18 -5.76 -4.85 -0.33
CA MET A 18 -6.77 -5.75 0.23
C MET A 18 -6.79 -7.11 -0.49
N ALA A 19 -6.63 -7.13 -1.81
CA ALA A 19 -6.56 -8.37 -2.58
C ALA A 19 -5.32 -9.22 -2.23
N ILE A 20 -4.17 -8.57 -1.99
CA ILE A 20 -2.95 -9.23 -1.50
C ILE A 20 -3.22 -9.89 -0.14
N GLY A 21 -3.74 -9.16 0.84
CA GLY A 21 -3.94 -9.75 2.16
C GLY A 21 -5.08 -10.78 2.18
N GLN A 22 -6.09 -10.69 1.31
CA GLN A 22 -7.06 -11.76 1.11
C GLN A 22 -6.37 -13.06 0.65
N LYS A 23 -5.42 -13.00 -0.29
CA LYS A 23 -4.64 -14.18 -0.71
C LYS A 23 -3.77 -14.73 0.42
N LEU A 24 -3.26 -13.87 1.30
CA LEU A 24 -2.53 -14.28 2.50
C LEU A 24 -3.45 -14.88 3.58
N GLY A 25 -4.77 -14.74 3.45
CA GLY A 25 -5.75 -15.13 4.46
C GLY A 25 -5.77 -14.19 5.68
N LEU A 26 -5.38 -12.94 5.48
CA LEU A 26 -5.40 -11.90 6.50
C LEU A 26 -6.77 -11.21 6.52
N LYS A 27 -7.26 -10.89 7.72
CA LYS A 27 -8.38 -9.98 7.89
C LYS A 27 -7.83 -8.55 7.94
N GLN A 28 -8.23 -7.74 6.98
CA GLN A 28 -7.84 -6.34 6.87
C GLN A 28 -9.10 -5.48 6.86
N ASN A 29 -8.93 -4.20 7.16
CA ASN A 29 -9.96 -3.19 7.00
C ASN A 29 -9.62 -2.36 5.77
N THR A 30 -10.62 -1.90 5.03
CA THR A 30 -10.43 -0.90 3.98
C THR A 30 -10.00 0.44 4.58
N LEU A 31 -9.45 1.34 3.76
CA LEU A 31 -9.02 2.65 4.25
C LEU A 31 -10.15 3.42 4.96
N GLU A 32 -11.36 3.42 4.42
CA GLU A 32 -12.51 4.07 5.04
C GLU A 32 -12.97 3.39 6.35
N GLU A 33 -12.79 2.07 6.47
CA GLU A 33 -13.02 1.37 7.74
C GLU A 33 -11.96 1.73 8.77
N GLU A 34 -10.69 1.84 8.37
CA GLU A 34 -9.59 2.27 9.24
C GLU A 34 -9.81 3.70 9.76
N ILE A 35 -10.20 4.64 8.88
CA ILE A 35 -10.52 6.03 9.25
C ILE A 35 -11.62 6.07 10.33
N ARG A 36 -12.69 5.28 10.15
CA ARG A 36 -13.73 5.14 11.16
C ARG A 36 -13.18 4.56 12.47
N MET A 37 -12.39 3.49 12.40
CA MET A 37 -11.87 2.79 13.59
C MET A 37 -10.99 3.68 14.48
N VAL A 38 -10.27 4.63 13.90
CA VAL A 38 -9.44 5.59 14.64
C VAL A 38 -10.18 6.88 15.03
N ASN A 39 -11.50 6.94 14.82
CA ASN A 39 -12.36 8.09 15.06
C ASN A 39 -11.94 9.34 14.27
N TRP A 40 -11.51 9.18 13.02
CA TRP A 40 -11.07 10.28 12.16
C TRP A 40 -12.14 10.77 11.19
N ASN A 41 -13.33 10.17 11.18
CA ASN A 41 -14.45 10.68 10.39
C ASN A 41 -14.69 12.19 10.68
N PRO A 42 -15.03 13.01 9.67
CA PRO A 42 -14.98 14.47 9.80
C PRO A 42 -15.83 15.06 10.92
N ASN A 43 -16.99 14.46 11.22
CA ASN A 43 -17.87 14.90 12.32
C ASN A 43 -18.00 13.86 13.43
N GLY A 44 -17.06 12.90 13.51
CA GLY A 44 -17.07 11.85 14.53
C GLY A 44 -18.14 10.77 14.31
N GLU A 45 -18.54 10.54 13.05
CA GLU A 45 -19.48 9.50 12.68
C GLU A 45 -18.99 8.12 13.13
N ASP A 46 -19.89 7.32 13.71
CA ASP A 46 -19.59 5.97 14.22
C ASP A 46 -19.85 4.85 13.19
N TYR A 47 -20.09 5.22 11.93
CA TYR A 47 -20.31 4.33 10.79
C TYR A 47 -19.29 4.59 9.67
N VAL A 48 -19.17 3.66 8.73
CA VAL A 48 -18.23 3.78 7.61
C VAL A 48 -18.81 4.74 6.57
N LEU A 49 -18.07 5.81 6.29
CA LEU A 49 -18.39 6.77 5.24
C LEU A 49 -17.80 6.31 3.89
N PRO A 50 -18.34 6.77 2.74
CA PRO A 50 -17.63 6.67 1.47
C PRO A 50 -16.23 7.28 1.59
N LEU A 51 -15.22 6.67 0.97
CA LEU A 51 -13.82 7.09 1.16
C LEU A 51 -13.58 8.58 0.85
N TYR A 52 -14.29 9.12 -0.15
CA TYR A 52 -14.23 10.56 -0.47
C TYR A 52 -14.65 11.42 0.71
N ASP A 53 -15.72 11.06 1.41
CA ASP A 53 -16.21 11.82 2.56
C ASP A 53 -15.33 11.55 3.79
N ALA A 54 -14.86 10.32 3.96
CA ALA A 54 -14.06 9.89 5.11
C ALA A 54 -12.67 10.58 5.18
N ILE A 55 -12.01 10.76 4.04
CA ILE A 55 -10.61 11.25 3.99
C ILE A 55 -10.47 12.76 4.21
N HIS A 56 -11.56 13.53 4.05
CA HIS A 56 -11.57 14.99 4.18
C HIS A 56 -11.89 15.41 5.62
N THR A 57 -10.89 15.25 6.48
CA THR A 57 -10.97 15.49 7.92
C THR A 57 -9.77 16.30 8.39
N HIS A 58 -9.93 17.07 9.48
CA HIS A 58 -8.84 17.88 10.04
C HIS A 58 -7.58 17.06 10.41
N PHE A 59 -7.74 15.76 10.67
CA PHE A 59 -6.60 14.87 10.95
C PHE A 59 -5.76 14.50 9.72
N LEU A 60 -6.35 14.59 8.51
CA LEU A 60 -5.74 14.15 7.25
C LEU A 60 -5.52 15.31 6.26
N GLU A 61 -6.21 16.42 6.43
CA GLU A 61 -6.09 17.60 5.56
C GLU A 61 -4.93 18.53 5.95
N VAL A 62 -4.41 18.42 7.17
CA VAL A 62 -3.47 19.39 7.74
C VAL A 62 -2.04 18.88 7.65
N CYS A 63 -1.49 18.90 6.43
CA CYS A 63 -0.05 19.03 6.24
C CYS A 63 0.21 19.61 4.84
N GLU A 64 0.93 20.73 4.76
CA GLU A 64 1.42 21.20 3.45
C GLU A 64 2.25 20.08 2.80
N GLY A 65 1.90 19.75 1.56
CA GLY A 65 2.67 18.79 0.78
C GLY A 65 4.11 19.28 0.58
N PRO A 66 5.06 18.37 0.33
CA PRO A 66 6.43 18.77 0.07
C PRO A 66 6.54 19.62 -1.21
N PHE A 67 7.35 20.67 -1.16
CA PHE A 67 7.65 21.52 -2.32
C PHE A 67 8.76 20.96 -3.23
N THR A 68 9.28 19.78 -2.91
CA THR A 68 10.36 19.10 -3.62
C THR A 68 10.02 17.64 -3.88
N LEU A 69 10.53 17.09 -4.98
CA LEU A 69 10.34 15.66 -5.28
C LEU A 69 11.20 14.74 -4.42
N GLU A 70 12.28 15.24 -3.83
CA GLU A 70 13.10 14.51 -2.84
C GLU A 70 12.43 14.41 -1.46
N ALA A 71 11.13 14.17 -1.45
CA ALA A 71 10.35 14.00 -0.25
C ALA A 71 10.36 12.55 0.23
N ARG A 72 10.33 12.37 1.55
CA ARG A 72 10.24 11.05 2.19
C ARG A 72 9.09 10.19 1.64
N HIS A 73 7.94 10.81 1.34
CA HIS A 73 6.79 10.13 0.73
C HIS A 73 7.10 9.44 -0.61
N LEU A 74 8.09 9.93 -1.36
CA LEU A 74 8.53 9.31 -2.62
C LEU A 74 9.76 8.43 -2.40
N THR A 75 10.75 8.91 -1.65
CA THR A 75 12.01 8.19 -1.48
C THR A 75 11.92 6.99 -0.54
N GLU A 76 10.89 6.91 0.31
CA GLU A 76 10.66 5.82 1.27
C GLU A 76 9.44 4.96 0.89
N ASP A 77 8.26 5.57 0.73
CA ASP A 77 7.00 4.80 0.57
C ASP A 77 6.94 4.05 -0.77
N ILE A 78 7.70 4.49 -1.78
CA ILE A 78 7.78 3.81 -3.08
C ILE A 78 8.64 2.54 -3.00
N PRO A 79 9.94 2.60 -2.65
CA PRO A 79 10.77 1.39 -2.57
C PRO A 79 10.37 0.43 -1.43
N TYR A 80 9.83 0.93 -0.31
CA TYR A 80 9.55 0.09 0.85
C TYR A 80 8.07 -0.22 1.07
N GLY A 81 7.16 0.53 0.44
CA GLY A 81 5.73 0.26 0.44
C GLY A 81 5.27 -0.34 -0.89
N LEU A 82 5.25 0.48 -1.95
CA LEU A 82 4.64 0.07 -3.23
C LEU A 82 5.41 -1.05 -3.93
N VAL A 83 6.75 -1.01 -3.95
CA VAL A 83 7.55 -2.12 -4.50
C VAL A 83 7.31 -3.42 -3.74
N THR A 84 7.16 -3.34 -2.42
CA THR A 84 6.79 -4.50 -1.58
C THR A 84 5.43 -5.08 -1.98
N PHE A 85 4.41 -4.23 -2.19
CA PHE A 85 3.11 -4.68 -2.66
C PHE A 85 3.15 -5.27 -4.08
N SER A 86 3.88 -4.66 -5.01
CA SER A 86 4.08 -5.20 -6.36
C SER A 86 4.75 -6.58 -6.31
N SER A 87 5.79 -6.73 -5.49
CA SER A 87 6.52 -8.00 -5.33
C SER A 87 5.65 -9.10 -4.70
N LEU A 88 4.92 -8.80 -3.62
CA LEU A 88 3.96 -9.72 -3.02
C LEU A 88 2.84 -10.10 -4.00
N GLY A 89 2.33 -9.12 -4.76
CA GLY A 89 1.33 -9.34 -5.79
C GLY A 89 1.80 -10.36 -6.83
N LYS A 90 3.04 -10.22 -7.32
CA LYS A 90 3.64 -11.18 -8.26
C LYS A 90 3.76 -12.59 -7.67
N MET A 91 4.30 -12.72 -6.45
CA MET A 91 4.43 -14.02 -5.76
C MET A 91 3.06 -14.72 -5.59
N LEU A 92 2.03 -13.95 -5.24
CA LEU A 92 0.69 -14.48 -4.93
C LEU A 92 -0.25 -14.58 -6.15
N GLY A 93 0.21 -14.16 -7.34
CA GLY A 93 -0.62 -14.09 -8.54
C GLY A 93 -1.77 -13.07 -8.44
N VAL A 94 -1.56 -11.98 -7.69
CA VAL A 94 -2.50 -10.85 -7.57
C VAL A 94 -2.02 -9.69 -8.44
N PRO A 95 -2.82 -9.26 -9.43
CA PRO A 95 -2.50 -8.08 -10.22
C PRO A 95 -2.45 -6.81 -9.37
N THR A 96 -1.41 -6.00 -9.55
CA THR A 96 -1.21 -4.70 -8.88
C THR A 96 -0.96 -3.56 -9.89
N PRO A 97 -1.77 -3.43 -10.96
CA PRO A 97 -1.48 -2.51 -12.07
C PRO A 97 -1.42 -1.03 -11.66
N VAL A 98 -2.21 -0.60 -10.68
CA VAL A 98 -2.22 0.79 -10.23
C VAL A 98 -0.95 1.07 -9.41
N VAL A 99 -0.62 0.20 -8.47
CA VAL A 99 0.66 0.26 -7.74
C VAL A 99 1.84 0.29 -8.71
N ASP A 100 1.89 -0.63 -9.67
CA ASP A 100 2.96 -0.69 -10.68
C ASP A 100 3.05 0.59 -11.51
N SER A 101 1.91 1.18 -11.88
CA SER A 101 1.88 2.44 -12.64
C SER A 101 2.43 3.61 -11.81
N VAL A 102 2.09 3.69 -10.53
CA VAL A 102 2.61 4.74 -9.64
C VAL A 102 4.12 4.62 -9.49
N ILE A 103 4.65 3.40 -9.27
CA ILE A 103 6.10 3.18 -9.18
C ILE A 103 6.78 3.70 -10.46
N THR A 104 6.28 3.32 -11.64
CA THR A 104 6.84 3.75 -12.94
C THR A 104 6.85 5.27 -13.09
N LEU A 105 5.78 5.95 -12.65
CA LEU A 105 5.74 7.42 -12.70
C LEU A 105 6.79 8.04 -11.77
N VAL A 106 6.93 7.55 -10.53
CA VAL A 106 7.92 8.10 -9.59
C VAL A 106 9.35 7.81 -10.03
N GLU A 107 9.63 6.62 -10.56
CA GLU A 107 10.94 6.28 -11.14
C GLU A 107 11.33 7.28 -12.24
N GLY A 108 10.37 7.65 -13.11
CA GLY A 108 10.56 8.69 -14.12
C GLY A 108 10.73 10.11 -13.55
N LEU A 109 10.00 10.46 -12.49
CA LEU A 109 10.08 11.76 -11.83
C LEU A 109 11.44 11.98 -11.14
N LEU A 110 11.98 10.94 -10.50
CA LEU A 110 13.23 11.02 -9.73
C LEU A 110 14.44 10.47 -10.47
N ASN A 111 14.25 9.96 -11.70
CA ASN A 111 15.27 9.28 -12.49
C ASN A 111 16.03 8.22 -11.67
N ARG A 112 15.27 7.35 -10.99
CA ARG A 112 15.80 6.39 -10.02
C ARG A 112 15.05 5.07 -10.17
N ASP A 113 15.77 3.95 -10.18
CA ASP A 113 15.19 2.60 -10.29
C ASP A 113 14.81 2.10 -8.89
N PHE A 114 13.55 2.36 -8.49
CA PHE A 114 13.03 1.96 -7.20
C PHE A 114 12.77 0.46 -7.12
N ARG A 115 12.49 -0.20 -8.24
CA ARG A 115 12.27 -1.66 -8.29
C ARG A 115 13.52 -2.45 -7.97
N SER A 116 14.69 -1.98 -8.41
CA SER A 116 15.98 -2.62 -8.13
C SER A 116 16.46 -2.45 -6.68
N MET A 117 16.14 -1.31 -6.05
CA MET A 117 16.58 -0.99 -4.68
C MET A 117 15.52 -1.27 -3.61
N GLY A 118 14.28 -1.48 -4.03
CA GLY A 118 13.13 -1.64 -3.14
C GLY A 118 13.10 -2.98 -2.43
N ARG A 119 12.18 -3.10 -1.48
CA ARG A 119 12.01 -4.29 -0.64
C ARG A 119 11.11 -5.31 -1.34
N THR A 120 11.72 -6.21 -2.08
CA THR A 120 11.03 -7.37 -2.68
C THR A 120 10.94 -8.54 -1.70
N VAL A 121 10.13 -9.56 -2.01
CA VAL A 121 10.06 -10.81 -1.23
C VAL A 121 11.42 -11.49 -1.14
N GLU A 122 12.19 -11.49 -2.24
CA GLU A 122 13.55 -12.05 -2.28
C GLU A 122 14.50 -11.27 -1.34
N SER A 123 14.41 -9.94 -1.33
CA SER A 123 15.21 -9.10 -0.43
C SER A 123 14.89 -9.34 1.07
N LEU A 124 13.70 -9.87 1.34
CA LEU A 124 13.24 -10.27 2.67
C LEU A 124 13.61 -11.72 3.03
N GLY A 125 14.33 -12.43 2.15
CA GLY A 125 14.68 -13.83 2.34
C GLY A 125 13.53 -14.81 2.06
N ILE A 126 12.49 -14.36 1.35
CA ILE A 126 11.35 -15.20 0.95
C ILE A 126 11.56 -15.66 -0.50
N ASP A 127 11.44 -16.96 -0.74
CA ASP A 127 11.44 -17.51 -2.10
C ASP A 127 10.08 -17.23 -2.79
N PRO A 128 10.07 -16.58 -3.97
CA PRO A 128 8.84 -16.32 -4.74
C PRO A 128 8.08 -17.59 -5.15
N GLY A 129 8.75 -18.75 -5.15
CA GLY A 129 8.17 -20.05 -5.46
C GLY A 129 7.49 -20.74 -4.26
N TRP A 130 7.61 -20.20 -3.05
CA TRP A 130 6.97 -20.80 -1.88
C TRP A 130 5.45 -20.82 -1.98
N SER A 131 4.87 -21.92 -1.51
CA SER A 131 3.44 -21.98 -1.23
C SER A 131 3.08 -21.05 -0.08
N LEU A 132 1.79 -20.71 0.04
CA LEU A 132 1.31 -19.91 1.16
C LEU A 132 1.56 -20.59 2.52
N GLU A 133 1.55 -21.92 2.57
CA GLU A 133 1.84 -22.67 3.79
C GLU A 133 3.31 -22.57 4.19
N GLN A 134 4.23 -22.67 3.22
CA GLN A 134 5.66 -22.49 3.45
C GLN A 134 5.97 -21.07 3.92
N LEU A 135 5.40 -20.06 3.25
CA LEU A 135 5.53 -18.66 3.67
C LEU A 135 5.04 -18.46 5.11
N LYS A 136 3.86 -18.99 5.46
CA LYS A 136 3.32 -18.86 6.82
C LYS A 136 4.18 -19.56 7.86
N ARG A 137 4.69 -20.74 7.56
CA ARG A 137 5.61 -21.47 8.44
C ARG A 137 6.88 -20.66 8.68
N TYR A 138 7.51 -20.18 7.61
CA TYR A 138 8.72 -19.36 7.69
C TYR A 138 8.51 -18.11 8.56
N LEU A 139 7.39 -17.40 8.38
CA LEU A 139 7.08 -16.21 9.18
C LEU A 139 6.80 -16.51 10.66
N GLN A 140 6.37 -17.73 11.01
CA GLN A 140 6.05 -18.12 12.38
C GLN A 140 7.26 -18.74 13.10
N GLU A 141 8.03 -19.56 12.39
CA GLU A 141 9.06 -20.43 12.96
C GLU A 141 10.47 -19.96 12.62
N GLY A 142 10.64 -19.12 11.60
CA GLY A 142 11.94 -18.68 11.09
C GLY A 142 12.69 -19.75 10.29
N ASP A 143 12.09 -20.94 10.14
CA ASP A 143 12.68 -22.08 9.45
C ASP A 143 12.06 -22.27 8.06
N HIS A 144 12.91 -22.65 7.11
CA HIS A 144 12.58 -22.88 5.70
C HIS A 144 13.02 -24.28 5.22
N GLU A 145 13.55 -25.12 6.12
CA GLU A 145 13.84 -26.55 5.88
C GLU A 145 12.61 -27.47 6.07
#